data_AF-A0A4T0E9K6-F1
#
_entry.id   AF-A0A4T0E9K6-F1
#
_cell.length_a   1.000
_cell.length_b   1.000
_cell.length_c   1.000
_cell.angle_alpha   90.00
_cell.angle_beta   90.00
_cell.angle_gamma   90.00
#
_symmetry.space_group_name_H-M   'P 1'
#
loop_
_entity.id
_entity.type
_entity.pdbx_description
1 polymer ?
#
loop_
_entity_poly.entity_id
_entity_poly.type
_entity_poly.pdbx_seq_one_letter_code
_entity_poly.pdbx_strand_id
1 'polypeptide(L)'
;MLAEVANYANDAAAVEKSLRLLQAFVQIAAGTTSSVTDAKTWNMARGQFALSRRYLRLFKWIDFSQASTITWTSSPPSSRRVLATAKNMLLAIYFFMEMFCITNAMGITTSSFLTALQHHALQVWFFAISTSLLLTTHDYLSQNMSSATLASDLVLDCCDILIPGSAVGWIPVDSVTVGIASSVSSIIAGQQIWARVQKEAKDKEMRKREKSMRKVRFDKGTKVSEEEEEEEELSEKEGKEEEASNGVVDGSVKVLANAAGDGNGGVKKRSKKA
;
A
#
# COMPACT_ATOMS: atom_id res chain seq x y z
N MET A 1 -14.19 -16.39 0.76
CA MET A 1 -14.16 -16.64 -0.70
C MET A 1 -14.51 -15.41 -1.54
N LEU A 2 -15.78 -15.02 -1.75
CA LEU A 2 -16.09 -13.91 -2.68
C LEU A 2 -15.48 -12.56 -2.28
N ALA A 3 -15.49 -12.21 -0.99
CA ALA A 3 -14.86 -10.99 -0.50
C ALA A 3 -13.33 -10.98 -0.72
N GLU A 4 -12.67 -12.12 -0.56
CA GLU A 4 -11.22 -12.25 -0.74
C GLU A 4 -10.84 -12.11 -2.22
N VAL A 5 -11.63 -12.71 -3.11
CA VAL A 5 -11.47 -12.54 -4.57
C VAL A 5 -11.71 -11.09 -4.97
N ALA A 6 -12.74 -10.44 -4.40
CA ALA A 6 -12.99 -9.02 -4.66
C ALA A 6 -11.83 -8.13 -4.20
N ASN A 7 -11.24 -8.41 -3.02
CA ASN A 7 -10.07 -7.68 -2.54
C ASN A 7 -8.90 -7.81 -3.54
N TYR A 8 -8.64 -9.02 -4.03
CA TYR A 8 -7.58 -9.27 -5.01
C TYR A 8 -7.87 -8.59 -6.36
N ALA A 9 -9.10 -8.67 -6.87
CA ALA A 9 -9.49 -8.04 -8.13
C ALA A 9 -9.47 -6.50 -8.07
N ASN A 10 -9.60 -5.91 -6.89
CA ASN A 10 -9.51 -4.45 -6.69
C ASN A 10 -8.06 -3.93 -6.58
N ASP A 11 -7.06 -4.81 -6.53
CA ASP A 11 -5.65 -4.43 -6.52
C ASP A 11 -5.09 -4.46 -7.96
N ALA A 12 -4.59 -3.31 -8.44
CA ALA A 12 -4.12 -3.21 -9.82
C ALA A 12 -2.91 -4.12 -10.11
N ALA A 13 -2.04 -4.37 -9.13
CA ALA A 13 -0.89 -5.24 -9.30
C ALA A 13 -1.32 -6.71 -9.37
N ALA A 14 -2.31 -7.12 -8.57
CA ALA A 14 -2.95 -8.43 -8.64
C ALA A 14 -3.55 -8.69 -10.03
N VAL A 15 -4.34 -7.75 -10.55
CA VAL A 15 -4.92 -7.85 -11.90
C VAL A 15 -3.84 -7.94 -12.97
N GLU A 16 -2.78 -7.13 -12.86
CA GLU A 16 -1.63 -7.20 -13.79
C GLU A 16 -0.98 -8.58 -13.82
N LYS A 17 -0.80 -9.23 -12.66
CA LYS A 17 -0.25 -10.60 -12.58
C LYS A 17 -1.20 -11.66 -13.12
N SER A 18 -2.51 -11.53 -12.89
CA SER A 18 -3.50 -12.41 -13.52
C SER A 18 -3.46 -12.32 -15.04
N LEU A 19 -3.39 -11.10 -15.59
CA LEU A 19 -3.24 -10.88 -17.03
C LEU A 19 -1.93 -11.48 -17.57
N ARG A 20 -0.85 -11.42 -16.79
CA ARG A 20 0.44 -12.04 -17.17
C ARG A 20 0.33 -13.55 -17.23
N LEU A 21 -0.38 -14.17 -16.29
CA LEU A 21 -0.62 -15.60 -16.29
C LEU A 21 -1.47 -16.03 -17.49
N LEU A 22 -2.55 -15.30 -17.79
CA LEU A 22 -3.37 -15.55 -18.99
C LEU A 22 -2.55 -15.39 -20.29
N GLN A 23 -1.75 -14.33 -20.38
CA GLN A 23 -0.83 -14.13 -21.51
C GLN A 23 0.14 -15.32 -21.68
N ALA A 24 0.62 -15.89 -20.58
CA ALA A 24 1.56 -17.00 -20.58
C ALA A 24 0.89 -18.32 -21.03
N PHE A 25 -0.32 -18.61 -20.56
CA PHE A 25 -1.08 -19.78 -21.03
C PHE A 25 -1.40 -19.70 -22.52
N VAL A 26 -1.80 -18.52 -23.00
CA VAL A 26 -2.07 -18.32 -24.42
C VAL A 26 -0.77 -18.43 -25.25
N GLN A 27 0.38 -18.01 -24.72
CA GLN A 27 1.68 -18.21 -25.37
C GLN A 27 2.01 -19.70 -25.54
N ILE A 28 1.79 -20.49 -24.49
CA ILE A 28 2.01 -21.94 -24.53
C ILE A 28 1.06 -22.59 -25.53
N ALA A 29 -0.22 -22.23 -25.51
CA ALA A 29 -1.21 -22.73 -26.48
C ALA A 29 -0.81 -22.39 -27.94
N ALA A 30 -0.34 -21.16 -28.18
CA ALA A 30 0.14 -20.74 -29.49
C ALA A 30 1.35 -21.56 -29.98
N GLY A 31 2.26 -21.94 -29.07
CA GLY A 31 3.46 -22.72 -29.40
C GLY A 31 3.26 -24.23 -29.48
N THR A 32 2.13 -24.75 -29.01
CA THR A 32 1.83 -26.19 -28.97
C THR A 32 0.78 -26.63 -29.98
N THR A 33 0.00 -25.70 -30.54
CA THR A 33 -0.96 -26.04 -31.59
C THR A 33 -0.26 -26.41 -32.91
N SER A 34 -0.78 -27.43 -33.59
CA SER A 34 -0.34 -27.81 -34.94
C SER A 34 -1.01 -26.98 -36.04
N SER A 35 -2.06 -26.22 -35.70
CA SER A 35 -2.82 -25.41 -36.65
C SER A 35 -2.30 -23.97 -36.69
N VAL A 36 -1.90 -23.53 -37.89
CA VAL A 36 -1.40 -22.16 -38.12
C VAL A 36 -2.50 -21.10 -37.86
N THR A 37 -3.76 -21.43 -38.16
CA THR A 37 -4.89 -20.51 -37.91
C THR A 37 -5.13 -20.31 -36.43
N ASP A 38 -5.06 -21.39 -35.65
CA ASP A 38 -5.25 -21.33 -34.20
C ASP A 38 -4.07 -20.61 -33.55
N ALA A 39 -2.85 -20.87 -34.01
CA ALA A 39 -1.65 -20.19 -33.54
C ALA A 39 -1.76 -18.66 -33.73
N LYS A 40 -2.30 -18.22 -34.87
CA LYS A 40 -2.55 -16.79 -35.13
C LYS A 40 -3.56 -16.20 -34.14
N THR A 41 -4.66 -16.90 -33.87
CA THR A 41 -5.68 -16.48 -32.91
C THR A 41 -5.13 -16.38 -31.49
N TRP A 42 -4.37 -17.38 -31.05
CA TRP A 42 -3.71 -17.35 -29.74
C TRP A 42 -2.69 -16.21 -29.66
N ASN A 43 -1.87 -15.98 -30.68
CA ASN A 43 -0.94 -14.86 -30.70
C ASN A 43 -1.65 -13.50 -30.65
N MET A 44 -2.81 -13.36 -31.29
CA MET A 44 -3.63 -12.16 -31.17
C MET A 44 -4.11 -11.94 -29.72
N ALA A 45 -4.67 -12.97 -29.09
CA ALA A 45 -5.11 -12.90 -27.70
C ALA A 45 -3.95 -12.59 -26.73
N ARG A 46 -2.77 -13.18 -26.95
CA ARG A 46 -1.53 -12.85 -26.23
C ARG A 46 -1.18 -11.37 -26.36
N GLY A 47 -1.28 -10.82 -27.57
CA GLY A 47 -1.05 -9.39 -27.84
C GLY A 47 -1.99 -8.49 -27.04
N GLN A 48 -3.28 -8.85 -26.97
CA GLN A 48 -4.28 -8.11 -26.19
C GLN A 48 -3.97 -8.13 -24.68
N PHE A 49 -3.67 -9.29 -24.10
CA PHE A 49 -3.27 -9.35 -22.68
C PHE A 49 -1.99 -8.57 -22.39
N ALA A 50 -1.01 -8.63 -23.29
CA ALA A 50 0.21 -7.84 -23.17
C ALA A 50 -0.08 -6.33 -23.21
N LEU A 51 -0.98 -5.90 -24.11
CA LEU A 51 -1.41 -4.50 -24.20
C LEU A 51 -2.16 -4.05 -22.94
N SER A 52 -3.10 -4.86 -22.42
CA SER A 52 -3.81 -4.58 -21.16
C SER A 52 -2.84 -4.34 -20.00
N ARG A 53 -1.78 -5.14 -19.90
CA ARG A 53 -0.73 -4.97 -18.87
C ARG A 53 0.10 -3.71 -19.06
N ARG A 54 0.29 -3.23 -20.29
CA ARG A 54 0.98 -1.95 -20.55
C ARG A 54 0.16 -0.78 -20.01
N TYR A 55 -1.17 -0.80 -20.16
CA TYR A 55 -2.02 0.24 -19.57
C TYR A 55 -1.90 0.30 -18.05
N LEU A 56 -1.93 -0.84 -17.36
CA LEU A 56 -1.78 -0.89 -15.89
C LEU A 56 -0.41 -0.42 -15.39
N ARG A 57 0.61 -0.39 -16.26
CA ARG A 57 1.98 0.00 -15.91
C ARG A 57 2.39 1.37 -16.46
N LEU A 58 1.50 2.06 -17.16
CA LEU A 58 1.82 3.29 -17.91
C LEU A 58 2.55 4.35 -17.08
N PHE A 59 2.15 4.54 -15.82
CA PHE A 59 2.74 5.51 -14.90
C PHE A 59 3.62 4.89 -13.80
N LYS A 60 3.90 3.57 -13.85
CA LYS A 60 4.76 2.89 -12.86
C LYS A 60 6.17 3.49 -12.80
N TRP A 61 6.64 4.17 -13.84
CA TRP A 61 7.94 4.85 -13.84
C TRP A 61 8.05 5.89 -12.72
N ILE A 62 6.94 6.52 -12.31
CA ILE A 62 6.90 7.50 -11.22
C ILE A 62 7.20 6.81 -9.89
N ASP A 63 6.55 5.68 -9.61
CA ASP A 63 6.75 4.90 -8.39
C ASP A 63 8.22 4.48 -8.24
N PHE A 64 8.81 3.96 -9.32
CA PHE A 64 10.22 3.54 -9.33
C PHE A 64 11.20 4.72 -9.23
N SER A 65 10.85 5.87 -9.81
CA SER A 65 11.64 7.10 -9.68
C SER A 65 11.63 7.61 -8.23
N GLN A 66 10.47 7.63 -7.59
CA GLN A 66 10.35 8.00 -6.17
C GLN A 66 11.07 7.00 -5.26
N ALA A 67 10.89 5.70 -5.49
CA ALA A 67 11.58 4.64 -4.75
C ALA A 67 13.11 4.76 -4.86
N SER A 68 13.61 5.10 -6.06
CA SER A 68 15.03 5.37 -6.29
C SER A 68 15.53 6.55 -5.45
N THR A 69 14.81 7.68 -5.48
CA THR A 69 15.17 8.89 -4.72
C THR A 69 15.17 8.65 -3.22
N ILE A 70 14.13 8.01 -2.68
CA ILE A 70 14.04 7.66 -1.26
C ILE A 70 15.19 6.73 -0.85
N THR A 71 15.47 5.72 -1.67
CA THR A 71 16.58 4.79 -1.41
C THR A 71 17.91 5.53 -1.43
N TRP A 72 18.13 6.41 -2.41
CA TRP A 72 19.38 7.15 -2.57
C TRP A 72 19.69 8.06 -1.36
N THR A 73 18.67 8.74 -0.83
CA THR A 73 18.81 9.66 0.30
C THR A 73 18.77 8.97 1.67
N SER A 74 18.44 7.68 1.72
CA SER A 74 18.45 6.90 2.97
C SER A 74 19.86 6.81 3.58
N SER A 75 19.99 7.05 4.88
CA SER A 75 21.27 7.00 5.61
C SER A 75 21.32 5.74 6.49
N PRO A 76 22.49 5.09 6.69
CA PRO A 76 23.83 5.42 6.17
C PRO A 76 24.08 4.96 4.71
N PRO A 77 25.12 5.48 4.04
CA PRO A 77 25.57 4.93 2.76
C PRO A 77 25.97 3.46 2.87
N SER A 78 25.43 2.63 1.98
CA SER A 78 25.78 1.22 1.87
C SER A 78 25.88 0.79 0.41
N SER A 79 26.67 -0.26 0.14
CA SER A 79 26.73 -0.93 -1.17
C SER A 79 25.34 -1.39 -1.62
N ARG A 80 24.54 -1.92 -0.68
CA ARG A 80 23.13 -2.29 -0.90
C ARG A 80 22.30 -1.13 -1.45
N ARG A 81 22.48 0.08 -0.91
CA ARG A 81 21.76 1.29 -1.34
C ARG A 81 22.02 1.59 -2.80
N VAL A 82 23.29 1.57 -3.22
CA VAL A 82 23.68 1.82 -4.62
C VAL A 82 22.98 0.84 -5.56
N LEU A 83 22.98 -0.44 -5.20
CA LEU A 83 22.42 -1.50 -6.02
C LEU A 83 20.89 -1.46 -6.08
N ALA A 84 20.24 -1.15 -4.95
CA ALA A 84 18.79 -0.95 -4.89
C ALA A 84 18.34 0.31 -5.65
N THR A 85 19.08 1.42 -5.55
CA THR A 85 18.85 2.63 -6.36
C THR A 85 19.03 2.32 -7.84
N ALA A 86 20.11 1.64 -8.24
CA ALA A 86 20.35 1.27 -9.63
C ALA A 86 19.23 0.39 -10.21
N LYS A 87 18.78 -0.62 -9.47
CA LYS A 87 17.63 -1.47 -9.87
C LYS A 87 16.39 -0.61 -10.14
N ASN A 88 16.05 0.28 -9.21
CA ASN A 88 14.85 1.12 -9.33
C ASN A 88 14.98 2.16 -10.46
N MET A 89 16.16 2.74 -10.69
CA MET A 89 16.39 3.64 -11.83
C MET A 89 16.24 2.92 -13.17
N LEU A 90 16.80 1.71 -13.30
CA LEU A 90 16.66 0.92 -14.54
C LEU A 90 15.21 0.55 -14.81
N LEU A 91 14.44 0.16 -13.78
CA LEU A 91 13.00 -0.07 -13.92
C LEU A 91 12.24 1.21 -14.30
N ALA A 92 12.58 2.35 -13.71
CA ALA A 92 11.97 3.63 -14.07
C ALA A 92 12.22 3.99 -15.54
N ILE A 93 13.45 3.83 -16.02
CA ILE A 93 13.81 4.07 -17.43
C ILE A 93 13.06 3.12 -18.35
N TYR A 94 13.01 1.82 -18.01
CA TYR A 94 12.25 0.83 -18.80
C TYR A 94 10.76 1.23 -18.93
N PHE A 95 10.08 1.53 -17.82
CA PHE A 95 8.67 1.92 -17.86
C PHE A 95 8.45 3.25 -18.59
N PHE A 96 9.36 4.20 -18.43
CA PHE A 96 9.32 5.46 -19.15
C PHE A 96 9.43 5.27 -20.66
N MET A 97 10.32 4.39 -21.13
CA MET A 97 10.44 4.05 -22.55
C MET A 97 9.21 3.27 -23.05
N GLU A 98 8.70 2.32 -22.26
CA GLU A 98 7.50 1.53 -22.59
C GLU A 98 6.26 2.41 -22.76
N MET A 99 6.16 3.50 -21.99
CA MET A 99 5.09 4.50 -22.09
C MET A 99 4.96 5.07 -23.52
N PHE A 100 6.07 5.41 -24.18
CA PHE A 100 6.04 5.91 -25.56
C PHE A 100 5.71 4.80 -26.58
N CYS A 101 6.15 3.58 -26.30
CA CYS A 101 5.95 2.42 -27.17
C CYS A 101 4.49 1.92 -27.19
N ILE A 102 3.62 2.42 -26.30
CA ILE A 102 2.22 1.98 -26.24
C ILE A 102 1.44 2.35 -27.50
N THR A 103 1.76 3.48 -28.15
CA THR A 103 1.11 3.92 -29.40
C THR A 103 1.30 2.92 -30.53
N ASN A 104 2.51 2.37 -30.64
CA ASN A 104 2.84 1.31 -31.59
C ASN A 104 2.14 -0.01 -31.23
N ALA A 105 2.06 -0.34 -29.94
CA ALA A 105 1.38 -1.55 -29.47
C ALA A 105 -0.15 -1.51 -29.69
N MET A 106 -0.76 -0.32 -29.70
CA MET A 106 -2.17 -0.13 -30.05
C MET A 106 -2.43 -0.23 -31.57
N GLY A 107 -1.38 -0.23 -32.40
CA GLY A 107 -1.51 -0.17 -33.86
C GLY A 107 -1.89 1.22 -34.40
N ILE A 108 -1.79 2.28 -33.58
CA ILE A 108 -2.07 3.66 -34.02
C ILE A 108 -0.93 4.18 -34.89
N THR A 109 0.31 3.90 -34.47
CA THR A 109 1.52 4.29 -35.20
C THR A 109 2.30 3.05 -35.61
N THR A 110 2.92 3.08 -36.79
CA THR A 110 3.80 2.02 -37.30
C THR A 110 5.18 2.62 -37.56
N SER A 111 5.89 2.93 -36.48
CA SER A 111 7.21 3.57 -36.57
C SER A 111 8.32 2.57 -36.24
N SER A 112 9.32 2.49 -37.12
CA SER A 112 10.54 1.72 -36.88
C SER A 112 11.29 2.19 -35.63
N PHE A 113 11.26 3.50 -35.36
CA PHE A 113 11.83 4.08 -34.14
C PHE A 113 11.19 3.51 -32.87
N LEU A 114 9.85 3.43 -32.81
CA LEU A 114 9.16 2.90 -31.63
C LEU A 114 9.42 1.39 -31.44
N THR A 115 9.62 0.66 -32.54
CA THR A 115 10.03 -0.75 -32.48
C THR A 115 11.46 -0.89 -31.94
N ALA A 116 12.39 -0.07 -32.40
CA ALA A 116 13.76 -0.03 -31.87
C ALA A 116 13.79 0.42 -30.39
N LEU A 117 12.98 1.43 -30.04
CA LEU A 117 12.84 1.92 -28.66
C LEU A 117 12.31 0.82 -27.74
N GLN A 118 11.31 0.05 -28.19
CA GLN A 118 10.79 -1.10 -27.45
C GLN A 118 11.87 -2.17 -27.24
N HIS A 119 12.73 -2.42 -28.24
CA HIS A 119 13.84 -3.35 -28.12
C HIS A 119 14.87 -2.88 -27.09
N HIS A 120 15.26 -1.59 -27.12
CA HIS A 120 16.12 -1.01 -26.09
C HIS A 120 15.49 -1.01 -24.70
N ALA A 121 14.17 -0.79 -24.60
CA ALA A 121 13.46 -0.89 -23.33
C ALA A 121 13.59 -2.31 -22.73
N LEU A 122 13.49 -3.36 -23.56
CA LEU A 122 13.70 -4.75 -23.12
C LEU A 122 15.14 -5.00 -22.66
N GLN A 123 16.14 -4.42 -23.32
CA GLN A 123 17.54 -4.48 -22.86
C GLN A 123 17.71 -3.84 -21.48
N VAL A 124 17.12 -2.66 -21.26
CA VAL A 124 17.15 -1.99 -19.95
C VAL A 124 16.44 -2.84 -18.88
N TRP A 125 15.31 -3.47 -19.22
CA TRP A 125 14.61 -4.37 -18.30
C TRP A 125 15.47 -5.58 -17.92
N PHE A 126 16.20 -6.17 -18.87
CA PHE A 126 17.16 -7.24 -18.58
C PHE A 126 18.23 -6.79 -17.57
N PHE A 127 18.82 -5.61 -17.78
CA PHE A 127 19.82 -5.07 -16.84
C PHE A 127 19.21 -4.76 -15.46
N ALA A 128 17.95 -4.33 -15.41
CA ALA A 128 17.24 -4.12 -14.16
C ALA A 128 17.11 -5.41 -13.34
N ILE A 129 16.71 -6.52 -13.98
CA ILE A 129 16.64 -7.84 -13.36
C ILE A 129 18.04 -8.34 -12.96
N SER A 130 19.05 -8.13 -13.81
CA SER A 130 20.44 -8.49 -13.49
C SER A 130 20.94 -7.77 -12.23
N THR A 131 20.59 -6.50 -12.08
CA THR A 131 20.89 -5.70 -10.88
C THR A 131 20.09 -6.20 -9.66
N SER A 132 18.86 -6.66 -9.86
CA SER A 132 18.05 -7.32 -8.81
C SER A 132 18.70 -8.60 -8.31
N LEU A 133 19.19 -9.46 -9.21
CA LEU A 133 19.91 -10.68 -8.85
C LEU A 133 21.16 -10.40 -8.03
N LEU A 134 21.94 -9.38 -8.42
CA LEU A 134 23.10 -8.94 -7.65
C LEU A 134 22.69 -8.46 -6.25
N LEU A 135 21.58 -7.73 -6.13
CA LEU A 135 21.06 -7.23 -4.85
C LEU A 135 20.62 -8.37 -3.93
N THR A 136 19.86 -9.32 -4.47
CA THR A 136 19.41 -10.52 -3.77
C THR A 136 20.60 -11.35 -3.28
N THR A 137 21.62 -11.52 -4.12
CA THR A 137 22.86 -12.21 -3.76
C THR A 137 23.64 -11.47 -2.68
N HIS A 138 23.78 -10.15 -2.82
CA HIS A 138 24.42 -9.30 -1.83
C HIS A 138 23.72 -9.36 -0.46
N ASP A 139 22.39 -9.33 -0.43
CA ASP A 139 21.60 -9.41 0.81
C ASP A 139 21.73 -10.77 1.49
N TYR A 140 21.80 -11.85 0.72
CA TYR A 140 22.09 -13.18 1.25
C TYR A 140 23.52 -13.29 1.81
N LEU A 141 24.53 -12.82 1.08
CA LEU A 141 25.93 -12.82 1.53
C LEU A 141 26.12 -11.99 2.80
N SER A 142 25.35 -10.91 2.94
CA SER A 142 25.35 -10.05 4.12
C SER A 142 24.50 -10.62 5.28
N GLN A 143 23.98 -11.84 5.16
CA GLN A 143 23.09 -12.50 6.12
C GLN A 143 21.83 -11.69 6.49
N ASN A 144 21.41 -10.78 5.61
CA ASN A 144 20.24 -9.92 5.79
C ASN A 144 18.94 -10.57 5.27
N MET A 145 19.02 -11.78 4.71
CA MET A 145 17.89 -12.44 4.07
C MET A 145 17.81 -13.92 4.43
N SER A 146 16.58 -14.39 4.67
CA SER A 146 16.30 -15.82 4.90
C SER A 146 16.41 -16.63 3.61
N SER A 147 16.75 -17.92 3.72
CA SER A 147 16.85 -18.83 2.56
C SER A 147 15.53 -19.00 1.81
N ALA A 148 14.39 -18.93 2.50
CA ALA A 148 13.07 -19.05 1.86
C ALA A 148 12.72 -17.83 1.00
N THR A 149 13.04 -16.63 1.48
CA THR A 149 12.89 -15.38 0.72
C THR A 149 13.84 -15.37 -0.47
N LEU A 150 15.10 -15.75 -0.25
CA LEU A 150 16.11 -15.88 -1.30
C LEU A 150 15.63 -16.80 -2.43
N ALA A 151 15.17 -18.00 -2.11
CA ALA A 151 14.75 -18.97 -3.11
C ALA A 151 13.60 -18.43 -3.96
N SER A 152 12.62 -17.76 -3.34
CA SER A 152 11.48 -17.17 -4.04
C SER A 152 11.93 -16.04 -4.97
N ASP A 153 12.74 -15.11 -4.47
CA ASP A 153 13.20 -13.96 -5.25
C ASP A 153 14.14 -14.37 -6.38
N LEU A 154 15.02 -15.35 -6.15
CA LEU A 154 15.90 -15.90 -7.17
C LEU A 154 15.10 -16.61 -8.27
N VAL A 155 14.12 -17.45 -7.92
CA VAL A 155 13.26 -18.11 -8.90
C VAL A 155 12.49 -17.08 -9.72
N LEU A 156 11.97 -16.03 -9.09
CA LEU A 156 11.27 -14.94 -9.78
C LEU A 156 12.20 -14.23 -10.78
N ASP A 157 13.39 -13.82 -10.35
CA ASP A 157 14.34 -13.11 -11.20
C ASP A 157 14.87 -14.02 -12.34
N CYS A 158 15.15 -15.30 -12.07
CA CYS A 158 15.58 -16.28 -13.09
C CYS A 158 14.48 -16.60 -14.10
N CYS A 159 13.20 -16.65 -13.69
CA CYS A 159 12.10 -16.83 -14.65
C CYS A 159 11.86 -15.56 -15.46
N ASP A 160 11.95 -14.38 -14.83
CA ASP A 160 11.66 -13.11 -15.46
C ASP A 160 12.76 -12.69 -16.45
N ILE A 161 14.04 -13.03 -16.21
CA ILE A 161 15.16 -12.67 -17.10
C ILE A 161 15.05 -13.33 -18.49
N LEU A 162 14.39 -14.48 -18.59
CA LEU A 162 14.18 -15.18 -19.85
C LEU A 162 13.32 -14.39 -20.83
N ILE A 163 12.41 -13.55 -20.35
CA ILE A 163 11.45 -12.82 -21.18
C ILE A 163 12.13 -11.70 -21.98
N PRO A 164 12.83 -10.73 -21.38
CA PRO A 164 13.60 -9.77 -22.15
C PRO A 164 14.83 -10.44 -22.80
N GLY A 165 15.44 -11.44 -22.16
CA GLY A 165 16.62 -12.13 -22.69
C GLY A 165 16.34 -12.84 -24.01
N SER A 166 15.22 -13.54 -24.13
CA SER A 166 14.81 -14.18 -25.39
C SER A 166 14.31 -13.16 -26.41
N ALA A 167 13.57 -12.14 -25.99
CA ALA A 167 13.00 -11.14 -26.90
C ALA A 167 14.07 -10.24 -27.55
N VAL A 168 15.18 -10.00 -26.85
CA VAL A 168 16.36 -9.28 -27.37
C VAL A 168 17.29 -10.22 -28.17
N GLY A 169 17.13 -11.54 -28.03
CA GLY A 169 17.96 -12.54 -28.69
C GLY A 169 19.28 -12.86 -27.97
N TRP A 170 19.42 -12.49 -26.70
CA TRP A 170 20.59 -12.83 -25.88
C TRP A 170 20.54 -14.26 -25.35
N ILE A 171 19.34 -14.80 -25.12
CA ILE A 171 19.15 -16.17 -24.63
C ILE A 171 18.32 -16.95 -25.66
N PRO A 172 18.86 -18.01 -26.30
CA PRO A 172 18.15 -18.78 -27.32
C PRO A 172 17.15 -19.74 -26.68
N VAL A 173 15.99 -19.21 -26.28
CA VAL A 173 14.90 -19.96 -25.64
C VAL A 173 13.65 -19.86 -26.51
N ASP A 174 12.96 -20.99 -26.68
CA ASP A 174 11.72 -21.05 -27.44
C ASP A 174 10.56 -20.35 -26.71
N SER A 175 9.50 -20.02 -27.46
CA SER A 175 8.34 -19.30 -26.94
C SER A 175 7.57 -20.09 -25.86
N VAL A 176 7.56 -21.42 -25.92
CA VAL A 176 6.83 -22.24 -24.94
C VAL A 176 7.55 -22.19 -23.59
N THR A 177 8.87 -22.36 -23.58
CA THR A 177 9.68 -22.27 -22.36
C THR A 177 9.57 -20.89 -21.71
N VAL A 178 9.57 -19.80 -22.48
CA VAL A 178 9.33 -18.44 -21.96
C VAL A 178 7.93 -18.31 -21.37
N GLY A 179 6.93 -18.94 -21.98
CA GLY A 179 5.56 -19.01 -21.46
C GLY A 179 5.49 -19.75 -20.12
N ILE A 180 6.19 -20.88 -19.98
CA ILE A 180 6.25 -21.65 -18.73
C ILE A 180 6.91 -20.83 -17.63
N ALA A 181 8.08 -20.23 -17.91
CA ALA A 181 8.78 -19.37 -16.96
C ALA A 181 7.90 -18.20 -16.50
N SER A 182 7.23 -17.52 -17.44
CA SER A 182 6.28 -16.44 -17.11
C SER A 182 5.08 -16.93 -16.30
N SER A 183 4.63 -18.18 -16.49
CA SER A 183 3.54 -18.77 -15.71
C SER A 183 3.97 -18.99 -14.26
N VAL A 184 5.13 -19.64 -14.07
CA VAL A 184 5.70 -19.90 -12.73
C VAL A 184 5.90 -18.60 -11.97
N SER A 185 6.52 -17.59 -12.58
CA SER A 185 6.75 -16.32 -11.88
C SER A 185 5.46 -15.56 -11.57
N SER A 186 4.44 -15.66 -12.45
CA SER A 186 3.14 -15.03 -12.21
C SER A 186 2.36 -15.69 -11.06
N ILE A 187 2.45 -17.02 -10.92
CA ILE A 187 1.80 -17.74 -9.83
C ILE A 187 2.43 -17.36 -8.50
N ILE A 188 3.76 -17.41 -8.39
CA ILE A 188 4.48 -17.07 -7.16
C ILE A 188 4.20 -15.61 -6.77
N ALA A 189 4.35 -14.67 -7.70
CA ALA A 189 4.06 -13.26 -7.44
C ALA A 189 2.58 -13.01 -7.10
N GLY A 190 1.66 -13.71 -7.77
CA GLY A 190 0.23 -13.65 -7.49
C GLY A 190 -0.12 -14.13 -6.07
N GLN A 191 0.52 -15.21 -5.61
CA GLN A 191 0.36 -15.72 -4.24
C GLN A 191 0.89 -14.73 -3.20
N GLN A 192 2.04 -14.09 -3.45
CA GLN A 192 2.58 -13.05 -2.58
C GLN A 192 1.64 -11.84 -2.48
N ILE A 193 1.10 -11.39 -3.63
CA ILE A 193 0.12 -10.30 -3.68
C ILE A 193 -1.16 -10.69 -2.96
N TRP A 194 -1.65 -11.92 -3.14
CA TRP A 194 -2.83 -12.42 -2.46
C TRP A 194 -2.66 -12.33 -0.94
N ALA A 195 -1.56 -12.85 -0.41
CA ALA A 195 -1.26 -12.80 1.03
C ALA A 195 -1.23 -11.35 1.55
N ARG A 196 -0.58 -10.43 0.82
CA ARG A 196 -0.53 -8.99 1.16
C ARG A 196 -1.94 -8.38 1.21
N VAL A 197 -2.72 -8.55 0.14
CA VAL A 197 -4.03 -7.91 -0.01
C VAL A 197 -5.01 -8.41 1.05
N GLN A 198 -5.00 -9.71 1.37
CA GLN A 198 -5.87 -10.23 2.44
C GLN A 198 -5.46 -9.70 3.81
N LYS A 199 -4.16 -9.53 4.07
CA LYS A 199 -3.67 -8.92 5.32
C LYS A 199 -4.13 -7.46 5.43
N GLU A 200 -3.95 -6.66 4.38
CA GLU A 200 -4.39 -5.27 4.37
C GLU A 200 -5.90 -5.10 4.56
N ALA A 201 -6.70 -5.99 3.97
CA ALA A 201 -8.15 -6.01 4.15
C ALA A 201 -8.53 -6.26 5.62
N LYS A 202 -7.92 -7.28 6.25
CA LYS A 202 -8.12 -7.59 7.67
C LYS A 202 -7.68 -6.44 8.58
N ASP A 203 -6.53 -5.82 8.30
CA ASP A 203 -6.01 -4.69 9.07
C ASP A 203 -6.94 -3.47 8.98
N LYS A 204 -7.51 -3.19 7.80
CA LYS A 204 -8.50 -2.13 7.60
C LYS A 204 -9.78 -2.40 8.40
N GLU A 205 -10.28 -3.64 8.40
CA GLU A 205 -11.45 -4.02 9.19
C GLU A 205 -11.20 -3.89 10.69
N MET A 206 -10.04 -4.33 11.17
CA MET A 206 -9.63 -4.20 12.57
C MET A 206 -9.57 -2.73 12.99
N ARG A 207 -8.94 -1.86 12.19
CA ARG A 207 -8.90 -0.41 12.43
C ARG A 207 -10.31 0.21 12.44
N LYS A 208 -11.22 -0.26 11.58
CA LYS A 208 -12.61 0.22 11.55
C LYS A 208 -13.36 -0.18 12.82
N ARG A 209 -13.20 -1.44 13.27
CA ARG A 209 -13.78 -1.94 14.53
C ARG A 209 -13.24 -1.19 15.74
N GLU A 210 -11.93 -0.95 15.78
CA GLU A 210 -11.28 -0.19 16.86
C GLU A 210 -11.83 1.25 16.95
N LYS A 211 -11.95 1.95 15.81
CA LYS A 211 -12.57 3.29 15.77
C LYS A 211 -14.02 3.28 16.26
N SER A 212 -14.81 2.27 15.86
CA SER A 212 -16.20 2.12 16.33
C SER A 212 -16.26 1.88 17.84
N MET A 213 -15.40 1.02 18.38
CA MET A 213 -15.33 0.73 19.82
C MET A 213 -14.92 1.96 20.63
N ARG A 214 -13.94 2.73 20.14
CA ARG A 214 -13.54 4.00 20.77
C ARG A 214 -14.68 5.00 20.79
N LYS A 215 -15.45 5.12 19.70
CA LYS A 215 -16.63 5.98 19.63
C LYS A 215 -17.70 5.55 20.63
N VAL A 216 -18.04 4.26 20.68
CA VAL A 216 -19.02 3.74 21.65
C VAL A 216 -18.57 3.99 23.09
N ARG A 217 -17.28 3.83 23.39
CA ARG A 217 -16.73 4.14 24.72
C ARG A 217 -16.83 5.63 25.06
N PHE A 218 -16.53 6.50 24.10
CA PHE A 218 -16.65 7.93 24.26
C PHE A 218 -18.12 8.34 24.51
N ASP A 219 -19.03 7.90 23.66
CA ASP A 219 -20.47 8.20 23.78
C ASP A 219 -21.04 7.68 25.12
N LYS A 220 -20.57 6.50 25.60
CA LYS A 220 -20.94 5.98 26.92
C LYS A 220 -20.39 6.85 28.05
N GLY A 221 -19.14 7.31 27.95
CA GLY A 221 -18.54 8.19 28.94
C GLY A 221 -19.27 9.52 29.06
N THR A 222 -19.65 10.13 27.92
CA THR A 222 -20.45 11.37 27.90
C THR A 222 -21.81 11.19 28.56
N LYS A 223 -22.50 10.07 28.31
CA LYS A 223 -23.78 9.78 28.96
C LYS A 223 -23.65 9.63 30.48
N VAL A 224 -22.60 8.96 30.94
CA VAL A 224 -22.35 8.80 32.38
C VAL A 224 -22.07 10.15 33.03
N SER A 225 -21.28 11.03 32.40
CA SER A 225 -21.07 12.38 32.94
C SER A 225 -22.35 13.23 32.94
N GLU A 226 -23.21 13.10 31.92
CA GLU A 226 -24.51 13.77 31.90
C GLU A 226 -25.44 13.25 33.02
N GLU A 227 -25.46 11.93 33.24
CA GLU A 227 -26.23 11.30 34.34
C GLU A 227 -25.70 11.72 35.72
N GLU A 228 -24.36 11.80 35.91
CA GLU A 228 -23.74 12.28 37.15
C GLU A 228 -24.04 13.78 37.41
N GLU A 229 -23.98 14.63 36.39
CA GLU A 229 -24.34 16.07 36.51
C GLU A 229 -25.84 16.25 36.85
N GLU A 230 -26.73 15.44 36.26
CA GLU A 230 -28.17 15.47 36.57
C GLU A 230 -28.46 15.01 38.02
N GLU A 231 -27.78 13.95 38.50
CA GLU A 231 -27.91 13.49 39.89
C GLU A 231 -27.38 14.52 40.91
N GLU A 232 -26.24 15.17 40.62
CA GLU A 232 -25.71 16.25 41.46
C GLU A 232 -26.68 17.44 41.53
N GLU A 233 -27.24 17.89 40.40
CA GLU A 233 -28.23 18.97 40.38
C GLU A 233 -29.52 18.65 41.16
N LEU A 234 -29.98 17.40 41.12
CA LEU A 234 -31.16 16.95 41.88
C LEU A 234 -30.88 16.96 43.38
N SER A 235 -29.71 16.48 43.81
CA SER A 235 -29.31 16.49 45.22
C SER A 235 -29.17 17.90 45.81
N GLU A 236 -28.66 18.86 45.02
CA GLU A 236 -28.57 20.27 45.45
C GLU A 236 -29.96 20.92 45.59
N LYS A 237 -30.93 20.53 44.75
CA LYS A 237 -32.31 21.06 44.81
C LYS A 237 -33.04 20.51 46.04
N GLU A 238 -32.90 19.21 46.32
CA GLU A 238 -33.49 18.58 47.52
C GLU A 238 -32.90 19.16 48.83
N GLY A 239 -31.58 19.37 48.89
CA GLY A 239 -30.94 19.98 50.07
C GLY A 239 -31.41 21.42 50.34
N LYS A 240 -31.70 22.21 49.29
CA LYS A 240 -32.26 23.57 49.43
C LYS A 240 -33.73 23.56 49.85
N GLU A 241 -34.52 22.56 49.44
CA GLU A 241 -35.91 22.39 49.89
C GLU A 241 -36.00 21.92 51.34
N GLU A 242 -35.10 21.05 51.80
CA GLU A 242 -35.00 20.69 53.23
C GLU A 242 -34.57 21.87 54.13
N GLU A 243 -33.62 22.71 53.68
CA GLU A 243 -33.28 23.96 54.38
C GLU A 243 -34.46 24.95 54.43
N ALA A 244 -35.23 25.08 53.34
CA ALA A 244 -36.40 25.96 53.27
C ALA A 244 -37.56 25.45 54.14
N SER A 245 -37.74 24.13 54.25
CA SER A 245 -38.74 23.48 55.12
C SER A 245 -38.40 23.66 56.61
N ASN A 246 -37.12 23.51 56.98
CA ASN A 246 -36.65 23.73 58.35
C ASN A 246 -36.62 25.22 58.75
N GLY A 247 -36.57 26.14 57.78
CA GLY A 247 -36.62 27.59 58.02
C GLY A 247 -37.99 28.15 58.45
N VAL A 248 -39.07 27.37 58.38
CA VAL A 248 -40.43 27.82 58.76
C VAL A 248 -40.77 27.51 60.23
N VAL A 249 -39.95 26.74 60.95
CA VAL A 249 -40.22 26.41 62.37
C VAL A 249 -39.50 27.37 63.35
N ASP A 250 -38.44 28.06 62.95
CA ASP A 250 -37.68 28.93 63.88
C ASP A 250 -38.12 30.41 63.82
N GLY A 251 -39.42 30.61 63.65
CA GLY A 251 -40.08 31.90 63.82
C GLY A 251 -40.31 32.25 65.29
N SER A 252 -39.36 31.96 66.19
CA SER A 252 -39.34 32.48 67.56
C SER A 252 -38.08 32.03 68.28
N VAL A 253 -37.15 32.98 68.47
CA VAL A 253 -36.44 33.27 69.74
C VAL A 253 -35.00 33.72 69.47
N LYS A 254 -34.74 34.94 69.97
CA LYS A 254 -33.46 35.55 70.35
C LYS A 254 -32.57 36.07 69.22
N VAL A 255 -32.54 37.38 68.95
CA VAL A 255 -32.31 38.52 69.87
C VAL A 255 -30.96 38.41 70.60
N LEU A 256 -30.07 39.32 70.21
CA LEU A 256 -28.93 39.89 70.94
C LEU A 256 -27.67 39.03 71.11
N ALA A 257 -26.67 39.32 70.25
CA ALA A 257 -25.35 39.72 70.73
C ALA A 257 -24.69 40.68 69.72
N ASN A 258 -24.93 41.97 69.98
CA ASN A 258 -24.15 43.12 69.49
C ASN A 258 -22.66 42.92 69.84
N ALA A 259 -21.77 43.10 68.87
CA ALA A 259 -21.10 44.36 68.54
C ALA A 259 -19.89 44.68 69.42
N ALA A 260 -18.72 44.60 68.79
CA ALA A 260 -17.57 45.49 68.94
C ALA A 260 -16.71 45.18 67.70
N GLY A 261 -16.76 45.97 66.63
CA GLY A 261 -16.14 47.29 66.52
C GLY A 261 -14.66 47.10 66.18
N ASP A 262 -14.02 47.78 65.25
CA ASP A 262 -14.33 48.86 64.32
C ASP A 262 -13.05 49.01 63.47
N GLY A 263 -13.12 49.69 62.33
CA GLY A 263 -11.97 50.50 61.89
C GLY A 263 -11.04 49.95 60.80
N ASN A 264 -11.51 50.10 59.55
CA ASN A 264 -10.85 50.93 58.52
C ASN A 264 -9.58 50.44 57.79
N GLY A 265 -9.56 50.65 56.45
CA GLY A 265 -8.28 50.91 55.74
C GLY A 265 -8.04 50.25 54.38
N GLY A 266 -8.86 50.56 53.38
CA GLY A 266 -8.50 50.84 51.97
C GLY A 266 -7.34 50.14 51.20
N VAL A 267 -7.74 49.56 50.06
CA VAL A 267 -7.29 49.92 48.68
C VAL A 267 -5.92 49.43 48.14
N LYS A 268 -6.04 48.66 47.04
CA LYS A 268 -5.22 48.57 45.78
C LYS A 268 -3.99 47.63 45.66
N LYS A 269 -4.09 46.83 44.58
CA LYS A 269 -3.15 46.55 43.45
C LYS A 269 -2.55 45.13 43.36
N ARG A 270 -3.05 44.40 42.35
CA ARG A 270 -2.34 43.93 41.13
C ARG A 270 -0.95 43.30 41.32
N SER A 271 -0.80 42.01 41.00
CA SER A 271 0.16 41.59 39.94
C SER A 271 -0.02 40.13 39.49
N LYS A 272 0.11 39.95 38.18
CA LYS A 272 0.31 38.69 37.42
C LYS A 272 1.77 38.26 37.53
N LYS A 273 2.02 36.96 37.67
CA LYS A 273 3.16 36.13 37.20
C LYS A 273 3.03 34.77 37.93
N ALA A 274 3.15 33.59 37.34
CA ALA A 274 3.58 33.15 36.02
C ALA A 274 2.71 31.94 35.61
#